data_AF-A0A6G7YQ02-F1
#
_entry.id   AF-A0A6G7YQ02-F1
#
_cell.length_a   1.000
_cell.length_b   1.000
_cell.length_c   1.000
_cell.angle_alpha   90.00
_cell.angle_beta   90.00
_cell.angle_gamma   90.00
#
_symmetry.space_group_name_H-M   'P 1'
#
loop_
_entity.id
_entity.type
_entity.pdbx_description
1 polymer ?
#
loop_
_entity_poly.entity_id
_entity_poly.type
_entity_poly.pdbx_seq_one_letter_code
_entity_poly.pdbx_strand_id
1 'polypeptide(L)'
;MAQPAVKDDPAPGAASLLRADGATAEQEIRQAAVSKYDPARAINLGVALALKGDNDNAAKQFRRALTADEVQVTVANGRTESSHDVAAKALAALESGNFPR
;
A
#
# COMPACT_ATOMS: atom_id res chain seq x y z
N MET A 1 4.96 25.89 10.32
CA MET A 1 4.18 25.99 9.05
C MET A 1 3.94 24.57 8.57
N ALA A 2 2.71 24.07 8.70
CA ALA A 2 2.33 22.76 8.18
C ALA A 2 2.15 22.88 6.66
N GLN A 3 2.89 22.09 5.89
CA GLN A 3 2.74 22.08 4.43
C GLN A 3 1.36 21.47 4.09
N PRO A 4 0.56 22.11 3.22
CA PRO A 4 -0.71 21.55 2.80
C PRO A 4 -0.43 20.28 2.00
N ALA A 5 -1.11 19.19 2.38
CA ALA A 5 -1.11 17.96 1.61
C ALA A 5 -1.47 18.27 0.16
N VAL A 6 -0.50 18.07 -0.73
CA VAL A 6 -0.66 18.08 -2.19
C VAL A 6 -1.81 17.14 -2.55
N LYS A 7 -2.92 17.72 -3.02
CA LYS A 7 -4.19 17.00 -3.23
C LYS A 7 -4.21 16.16 -4.51
N ASP A 8 -3.18 16.24 -5.36
CA ASP A 8 -3.18 15.62 -6.69
C ASP A 8 -1.91 14.81 -7.02
N ASP A 9 -0.95 14.69 -6.10
CA ASP A 9 0.19 13.79 -6.32
C ASP A 9 -0.27 12.36 -6.02
N PRO A 10 -0.26 11.45 -7.01
CA PRO A 10 -0.61 10.07 -6.76
C PRO A 10 0.35 9.50 -5.70
N ALA A 11 -0.19 8.73 -4.76
CA ALA A 11 0.61 8.10 -3.71
C ALA A 11 1.83 7.41 -4.35
N PRO A 12 3.03 7.49 -3.74
CA PRO A 12 4.22 6.90 -4.31
C PRO A 12 4.00 5.44 -4.72
N GLY A 13 4.47 5.06 -5.90
CA GLY A 13 4.27 3.73 -6.47
C GLY A 13 2.90 3.50 -7.12
N ALA A 14 1.90 4.37 -6.95
CA ALA A 14 0.53 4.08 -7.41
C ALA A 14 0.43 3.82 -8.92
N ALA A 15 1.11 4.60 -9.75
CA ALA A 15 1.13 4.37 -11.20
C ALA A 15 1.76 3.02 -11.57
N SER A 16 2.83 2.62 -10.87
CA SER A 16 3.51 1.34 -11.09
C SER A 16 2.67 0.17 -10.57
N LEU A 17 1.99 0.32 -9.43
CA LEU A 17 1.01 -0.64 -8.92
C LEU A 17 -0.15 -0.88 -9.89
N LEU A 18 -0.69 0.18 -10.50
CA LEU A 18 -1.76 0.07 -11.51
C LEU A 18 -1.31 -0.68 -12.77
N ARG A 19 -0.01 -0.65 -13.08
CA ARG A 19 0.59 -1.39 -14.21
C ARG A 19 1.06 -2.80 -13.83
N ALA A 20 0.77 -3.26 -12.61
CA ALA A 20 1.30 -4.51 -12.05
C ALA A 20 2.85 -4.57 -11.99
N ASP A 21 3.53 -3.43 -12.07
CA ASP A 21 4.98 -3.35 -11.94
C ASP A 21 5.38 -3.23 -10.46
N GLY A 22 5.39 -4.37 -9.79
CA GLY A 22 5.74 -4.46 -8.36
C GLY A 22 7.19 -4.08 -8.06
N ALA A 23 8.13 -4.28 -9.00
CA ALA A 23 9.53 -3.96 -8.80
C ALA A 23 9.77 -2.44 -8.79
N THR A 24 9.24 -1.74 -9.81
CA THR A 24 9.32 -0.29 -9.88
C THR A 24 8.52 0.35 -8.74
N ALA A 25 7.32 -0.17 -8.44
CA ALA A 25 6.52 0.32 -7.32
C ALA A 25 7.27 0.23 -5.98
N GLU A 26 7.87 -0.92 -5.66
CA GLU A 26 8.64 -1.09 -4.42
C GLU A 26 9.76 -0.06 -4.30
N GLN A 27 10.49 0.19 -5.40
CA GLN A 27 11.55 1.18 -5.44
C GLN A 27 11.02 2.59 -5.18
N GLU A 28 9.98 3.02 -5.92
CA GLU A 28 9.34 4.33 -5.79
C GLU A 28 8.84 4.57 -4.36
N ILE A 29 8.15 3.58 -3.77
CA ILE A 29 7.60 3.69 -2.41
C ILE A 29 8.70 3.74 -1.35
N ARG A 30 9.81 3.01 -1.55
CA ARG A 30 10.95 3.03 -0.60
C ARG A 30 11.72 4.34 -0.62
N GLN A 31 11.84 4.98 -1.80
CA GLN A 31 12.56 6.23 -1.98
C GLN A 31 11.71 7.46 -1.63
N ALA A 32 10.39 7.31 -1.55
CA ALA A 32 9.50 8.40 -1.18
C ALA A 32 9.79 8.97 0.22
N ALA A 33 9.66 10.29 0.34
CA ALA A 33 9.78 11.03 1.60
C ALA A 33 8.52 10.89 2.49
N VAL A 34 8.04 9.66 2.67
CA VAL A 34 6.90 9.30 3.53
C VAL A 34 7.41 8.51 4.73
N SER A 35 6.78 8.70 5.89
CA SER A 35 7.15 7.99 7.12
C SER A 35 7.17 6.47 6.89
N LYS A 36 8.20 5.79 7.38
CA LYS A 36 8.30 4.32 7.34
C LYS A 36 7.23 3.59 8.17
N TYR A 37 6.52 4.35 9.02
CA TYR A 37 5.40 3.90 9.85
C TYR A 37 4.05 4.31 9.28
N ASP A 38 4.02 5.01 8.14
CA ASP A 38 2.79 5.38 7.47
C ASP A 38 2.03 4.12 6.99
N PRO A 39 0.74 3.95 7.36
CA PRO A 39 -0.03 2.77 6.99
C PRO A 39 -0.29 2.68 5.48
N ALA A 40 -0.46 3.81 4.77
CA ALA A 40 -0.64 3.80 3.32
C ALA A 40 0.64 3.34 2.60
N ARG A 41 1.81 3.78 3.07
CA ARG A 41 3.11 3.28 2.61
C ARG A 41 3.25 1.78 2.83
N ALA A 42 2.83 1.28 3.99
CA ALA A 42 2.86 -0.15 4.30
C ALA A 42 1.92 -0.95 3.36
N ILE A 43 0.70 -0.48 3.14
CA ILE A 43 -0.24 -1.09 2.18
C ILE A 43 0.38 -1.14 0.78
N ASN A 44 0.88 -0.01 0.27
CA ASN A 44 1.46 0.05 -1.08
C ASN A 44 2.67 -0.89 -1.24
N LEU A 45 3.54 -0.99 -0.21
CA LEU A 45 4.63 -1.96 -0.22
C LEU A 45 4.11 -3.40 -0.20
N GLY A 46 3.05 -3.68 0.56
CA GLY A 46 2.42 -4.99 0.58
C GLY A 46 1.92 -5.41 -0.80
N VAL A 47 1.23 -4.51 -1.51
CA VAL A 47 0.77 -4.76 -2.89
C VAL A 47 1.96 -4.98 -3.83
N ALA A 48 2.98 -4.12 -3.79
CA ALA A 48 4.17 -4.25 -4.63
C ALA A 48 4.88 -5.61 -4.44
N LEU A 49 5.02 -6.06 -3.19
CA LEU A 49 5.63 -7.34 -2.85
C LEU A 49 4.77 -8.53 -3.31
N ALA A 50 3.44 -8.43 -3.17
CA ALA A 50 2.52 -9.47 -3.63
C ALA A 50 2.53 -9.63 -5.17
N LEU A 51 2.63 -8.52 -5.92
CA LEU A 51 2.81 -8.53 -7.38
C LEU A 51 4.10 -9.26 -7.79
N LYS A 52 5.16 -9.15 -6.98
CA LYS A 52 6.42 -9.89 -7.16
C LYS A 52 6.35 -11.35 -6.71
N GLY A 53 5.23 -11.81 -6.15
CA GLY A 53 5.07 -13.14 -5.56
C GLY A 53 5.70 -13.30 -4.17
N ASP A 54 6.20 -12.23 -3.56
CA ASP A 54 6.78 -12.24 -2.21
C ASP A 54 5.67 -12.10 -1.15
N ASN A 55 4.84 -13.14 -1.06
CA ASN A 55 3.66 -13.16 -0.21
C ASN A 55 4.02 -13.02 1.28
N ASP A 56 5.13 -13.61 1.74
CA ASP A 56 5.54 -13.54 3.15
C ASP A 56 5.86 -12.11 3.57
N ASN A 57 6.61 -11.36 2.74
CA ASN A 57 6.90 -9.97 3.06
C ASN A 57 5.70 -9.06 2.79
N ALA A 58 4.83 -9.37 1.83
CA ALA A 58 3.58 -8.66 1.64
C ALA A 58 2.68 -8.74 2.89
N ALA A 59 2.47 -9.94 3.43
CA ALA A 59 1.70 -10.18 4.65
C ALA A 59 2.25 -9.37 5.83
N LYS A 60 3.58 -9.29 5.99
CA LYS A 60 4.21 -8.46 7.02
C LYS A 60 3.86 -6.99 6.88
N GLN A 61 3.81 -6.44 5.67
CA GLN A 61 3.45 -5.02 5.50
C GLN A 61 1.97 -4.76 5.77
N PHE A 62 1.06 -5.64 5.33
CA PHE A 62 -0.36 -5.50 5.66
C PHE A 62 -0.60 -5.58 7.16
N ARG A 63 0.06 -6.49 7.87
CA ARG A 63 0.00 -6.55 9.34
C ARG A 63 0.54 -5.29 10.01
N ARG A 64 1.60 -4.67 9.46
CA ARG A 64 2.10 -3.39 9.98
C ARG A 64 1.07 -2.27 9.84
N ALA A 65 0.33 -2.22 8.73
CA ALA A 65 -0.75 -1.25 8.55
C ALA A 65 -1.89 -1.45 9.55
N LEU A 66 -2.23 -2.70 9.88
CA LEU A 66 -3.23 -3.04 10.90
C LEU A 66 -2.81 -2.65 12.33
N THR A 67 -1.50 -2.56 12.59
CA THR A 67 -0.96 -2.16 13.91
C THR A 67 -0.65 -0.67 14.03
N ALA A 68 -0.75 0.08 12.93
CA ALA A 68 -0.50 1.51 12.90
C ALA A 68 -1.77 2.30 13.22
N ASP A 69 -1.61 3.61 13.46
CA ASP A 69 -2.74 4.53 13.60
C ASP A 69 -3.62 4.45 12.35
N GLU A 70 -4.91 4.31 12.56
CA GLU A 70 -5.89 4.20 11.49
C GLU A 70 -6.04 5.54 10.76
N VAL A 71 -5.92 5.51 9.44
CA VAL A 71 -6.11 6.69 8.59
C VAL A 71 -7.00 6.35 7.40
N GLN A 72 -7.61 7.38 6.82
CA GLN A 72 -8.32 7.24 5.57
C GLN A 72 -7.35 7.17 4.39
N VAL A 73 -7.53 6.18 3.52
CA VAL A 73 -6.74 5.97 2.30
C VAL A 73 -7.65 5.96 1.09
N THR A 74 -7.19 6.55 -0.02
CA THR A 74 -7.88 6.47 -1.30
C THR A 74 -7.41 5.21 -2.03
N VAL A 75 -8.33 4.28 -2.27
CA VAL A 75 -8.06 3.06 -3.02
C VAL A 75 -8.23 3.28 -4.53
N ALA A 76 -7.77 2.34 -5.36
CA ALA A 76 -7.72 2.48 -6.83
C ALA A 76 -9.08 2.78 -7.50
N ASN A 77 -10.20 2.41 -6.87
CA ASN A 77 -11.55 2.69 -7.37
C ASN A 77 -12.05 4.11 -7.01
N GLY A 78 -11.19 4.97 -6.45
CA GLY A 78 -11.50 6.34 -6.07
C GLY A 78 -12.23 6.48 -4.73
N ARG A 79 -12.55 5.37 -4.05
CA ARG A 79 -13.18 5.42 -2.72
C ARG A 79 -12.16 5.67 -1.64
N THR A 80 -12.64 6.29 -0.58
CA THR A 80 -11.90 6.41 0.66
C THR A 80 -12.31 5.29 1.60
N GLU A 81 -11.36 4.52 2.07
CA GLU A 81 -11.55 3.41 3.01
C GLU A 81 -10.57 3.56 4.18
N SER A 82 -10.86 2.91 5.30
CA SER A 82 -9.91 2.82 6.41
C SER A 82 -8.67 2.02 5.99
N SER A 83 -7.49 2.49 6.39
CA SER A 83 -6.24 1.75 6.18
C SER A 83 -6.30 0.34 6.77
N HIS A 84 -7.02 0.15 7.88
CA HIS A 84 -7.17 -1.17 8.49
C HIS A 84 -8.04 -2.08 7.63
N ASP A 85 -9.18 -1.57 7.14
CA ASP A 85 -10.07 -2.35 6.25
C ASP A 85 -9.35 -2.77 4.97
N VAL A 86 -8.62 -1.85 4.35
CA VAL A 86 -7.85 -2.14 3.14
C VAL A 86 -6.77 -3.18 3.41
N ALA A 87 -6.02 -3.04 4.50
CA ALA A 87 -4.98 -3.99 4.88
C ALA A 87 -5.55 -5.38 5.23
N ALA A 88 -6.69 -5.45 5.94
CA ALA A 88 -7.35 -6.70 6.28
C ALA A 88 -7.84 -7.44 5.03
N LYS A 89 -8.48 -6.73 4.10
CA LYS A 89 -8.93 -7.30 2.81
C LYS A 89 -7.74 -7.81 1.98
N ALA A 90 -6.66 -7.02 1.92
CA ALA A 90 -5.45 -7.38 1.19
C ALA A 90 -4.77 -8.63 1.79
N LEU A 91 -4.67 -8.70 3.11
CA LEU A 91 -4.13 -9.86 3.82
C LEU A 91 -4.98 -11.11 3.59
N ALA A 92 -6.32 -10.99 3.70
CA ALA A 92 -7.23 -12.11 3.46
C ALA A 92 -7.15 -12.61 2.01
N ALA A 93 -7.03 -11.71 1.03
CA ALA A 93 -6.85 -12.08 -0.38
C ALA A 93 -5.54 -12.82 -0.61
N LEU A 94 -4.46 -12.40 0.07
CA LEU A 94 -3.15 -13.05 0.00
C LEU A 94 -3.17 -14.45 0.61
N GLU A 95 -3.80 -14.61 1.78
CA GLU A 95 -3.95 -15.89 2.48
C GLU A 95 -4.85 -16.87 1.72
N SER A 96 -5.84 -16.34 0.99
CA SER A 96 -6.73 -17.14 0.13
C SER A 96 -6.12 -17.44 -1.25
N GLY A 97 -4.92 -16.93 -1.56
CA GLY A 97 -4.29 -17.07 -2.87
C GLY A 97 -4.99 -16.32 -4.01
N ASN A 98 -5.94 -15.43 -3.68
CA ASN A 98 -6.78 -14.71 -4.63
C ASN A 98 -6.30 -13.25 -4.83
N PHE A 99 -5.03 -12.99 -4.53
CA PHE A 99 -4.45 -11.67 -4.70
C PHE A 99 -4.20 -11.40 -6.20
N PRO A 100 -4.59 -10.22 -6.73
CA PRO A 100 -4.35 -9.88 -8.13
C PRO A 100 -2.84 -9.81 -8.41
N ARG A 101 -2.40 -10.52 -9.45
CA ARG A 101 -1.02 -10.58 -9.92
C ARG A 101 -0.89 -9.88 -11.26
#